data_AF-A0A1E5NAK0-F1
#
_entry.id   AF-A0A1E5NAK0-F1
#
_cell.length_a   1.000
_cell.length_b   1.000
_cell.length_c   1.000
_cell.angle_alpha   90.00
_cell.angle_beta   90.00
_cell.angle_gamma   90.00
#
_symmetry.space_group_name_H-M   'P 1'
#
loop_
_entity.id
_entity.type
_entity.pdbx_description
1 polymer ?
#
loop_
_entity_poly.entity_id
_entity_poly.type
_entity_poly.pdbx_seq_one_letter_code
_entity_poly.pdbx_strand_id
1 'polypeptide(L)'
;MNNEELDAQFQKLYEEGNHREIIKLILSLPQEQLNDDIKGQLAVAYNNISEFDLAIDILNSLSEETKSNHTWFYKIAYAYSGKSDMSNANLNIDRALYTLEMNRHYISDEEYDYFSNLYNNLKEYIQNGSIHYEANSVNIDEPDSIIKDISSILANDIENEIVEGSILIKKWNIFINAYLETVTDKSAVINYYISSPDWDRDIFECCASAGKNANTAAGLSNGSFIFGIMTGIKAMNENTILDEVETEFAGKKHKWKVYTSNLVNMGQDNGKPKNINTYWDMFKDDILKRIGNQKICYIKIYGAKASNDYSIGELRINDVNIAELSNKMNEYVKTWNETDFSSDKQFFFLVQDNETYTPYPFRNNDILKFIQEYSNIVLNLKESEEDYDKLGNWAEKLTKDYTLATDLFLFIPEICADNEFFNELHSSEKINFNFESEGKNITVYKTQLYTYHLINNYLFELFKESAFNGKENEIYEKFINMSALYNIYVQIKEDYKNKTLENLEVNLSFNVDNDYSVR
;
A
#
# COMPACT_ATOMS: atom_id res chain seq x y z
N MET A 1 11.10 -4.11 -45.37
CA MET A 1 10.04 -3.09 -45.32
C MET A 1 10.63 -1.82 -45.86
N ASN A 2 9.91 -1.07 -46.70
CA ASN A 2 10.36 0.28 -47.07
C ASN A 2 10.08 1.25 -45.88
N ASN A 3 10.65 2.45 -45.91
CA ASN A 3 10.53 3.39 -44.78
C ASN A 3 9.07 3.84 -44.55
N GLU A 4 8.27 4.00 -45.60
CA GLU A 4 6.86 4.41 -45.49
C GLU A 4 5.99 3.32 -44.82
N GLU A 5 6.21 2.05 -45.14
CA GLU A 5 5.55 0.91 -44.49
C GLU A 5 5.96 0.78 -43.03
N LEU A 6 7.23 1.08 -42.72
CA LEU A 6 7.77 1.04 -41.36
C LEU A 6 7.18 2.16 -40.50
N ASP A 7 7.11 3.38 -41.01
CA ASP A 7 6.51 4.53 -40.31
C ASP A 7 5.02 4.32 -40.05
N ALA A 8 4.27 3.79 -41.04
CA ALA A 8 2.86 3.44 -40.86
C ALA A 8 2.67 2.36 -39.80
N GLN A 9 3.59 1.38 -39.71
CA GLN A 9 3.53 0.35 -38.69
C GLN A 9 3.86 0.90 -37.29
N PHE A 10 4.85 1.78 -37.19
CA PHE A 10 5.15 2.45 -35.92
C PHE A 10 4.00 3.30 -35.43
N GLN A 11 3.39 4.10 -36.31
CA GLN A 11 2.23 4.91 -35.97
C GLN A 11 1.07 4.04 -35.48
N LYS A 12 0.75 2.96 -36.19
CA LYS A 12 -0.30 2.03 -35.77
C LYS A 12 -0.02 1.43 -34.38
N LEU A 13 1.19 0.93 -34.15
CA LEU A 13 1.56 0.35 -32.85
C LEU A 13 1.55 1.39 -31.73
N TYR A 14 1.90 2.64 -32.05
CA TYR A 14 1.88 3.74 -31.10
C TYR A 14 0.45 4.11 -30.70
N GLU A 15 -0.47 4.20 -31.67
CA GLU A 15 -1.90 4.43 -31.45
C GLU A 15 -2.56 3.29 -30.67
N GLU A 16 -2.08 2.05 -30.81
CA GLU A 16 -2.50 0.88 -30.03
C GLU A 16 -1.84 0.78 -28.65
N GLY A 17 -0.91 1.68 -28.30
CA GLY A 17 -0.16 1.64 -27.03
C GLY A 17 0.87 0.51 -26.91
N ASN A 18 1.19 -0.17 -28.02
CA ASN A 18 2.03 -1.37 -28.06
C ASN A 18 3.54 -1.05 -28.08
N HIS A 19 4.02 -0.26 -27.13
CA HIS A 19 5.39 0.26 -27.11
C HIS A 19 6.48 -0.82 -27.00
N ARG A 20 6.19 -1.96 -26.35
CA ARG A 20 7.11 -3.12 -26.30
C ARG A 20 7.33 -3.75 -27.68
N GLU A 21 6.31 -3.78 -28.53
CA GLU A 21 6.43 -4.31 -29.89
C GLU A 21 7.16 -3.32 -30.81
N ILE A 22 7.01 -2.01 -30.59
CA ILE A 22 7.83 -0.98 -31.26
C ILE A 22 9.31 -1.21 -30.96
N ILE A 23 9.67 -1.42 -29.70
CA ILE A 23 11.05 -1.69 -29.28
C ILE A 23 11.59 -2.95 -29.97
N LYS A 24 10.84 -4.06 -29.93
CA LYS A 24 11.25 -5.32 -30.60
C LYS A 24 11.44 -5.13 -32.09
N LEU A 25 10.54 -4.41 -32.75
CA LEU A 25 10.62 -4.14 -34.18
C LEU A 25 11.88 -3.33 -34.51
N ILE A 26 12.13 -2.23 -33.81
CA ILE A 26 13.32 -1.40 -34.04
C ILE A 26 14.61 -2.19 -33.79
N LEU A 27 14.70 -2.95 -32.69
CA LEU A 27 15.89 -3.75 -32.37
C LEU A 27 16.15 -4.90 -33.37
N SER A 28 15.14 -5.29 -34.16
CA SER A 28 15.28 -6.28 -35.23
C SER A 28 15.77 -5.71 -36.56
N LEU A 29 15.79 -4.37 -36.70
CA LEU A 29 16.23 -3.71 -37.93
C LEU A 29 17.76 -3.80 -38.11
N PRO A 30 18.25 -3.85 -39.35
CA PRO A 30 19.68 -3.72 -39.64
C PRO A 30 20.25 -2.38 -39.15
N GLN A 31 21.51 -2.37 -38.69
CA GLN A 31 22.19 -1.15 -38.21
C GLN A 31 22.15 0.01 -39.22
N GLU A 32 22.20 -0.28 -40.51
CA GLU A 32 22.15 0.70 -41.60
C GLU A 32 20.82 1.46 -41.66
N GLN A 33 19.75 0.91 -41.08
CA GLN A 33 18.43 1.53 -41.02
C GLN A 33 18.23 2.36 -39.74
N LEU A 34 19.06 2.19 -38.70
CA LEU A 34 18.94 2.87 -37.41
C LEU A 34 19.48 4.32 -37.47
N ASN A 35 18.82 5.16 -38.26
CA ASN A 35 19.05 6.59 -38.29
C ASN A 35 18.54 7.29 -37.01
N ASP A 36 18.79 8.58 -36.88
CA ASP A 36 18.43 9.36 -35.69
C ASP A 36 16.91 9.43 -35.45
N ASP A 37 16.09 9.40 -36.51
CA ASP A 37 14.63 9.41 -36.39
C ASP A 37 14.11 8.12 -35.75
N ILE A 38 14.57 6.96 -36.25
CA ILE A 38 14.20 5.65 -35.71
C ILE A 38 14.71 5.49 -34.27
N LYS A 39 15.95 5.93 -33.98
CA LYS A 39 16.47 5.95 -32.61
C LYS A 39 15.67 6.89 -31.71
N GLY A 40 15.22 8.03 -32.23
CA GLY A 40 14.32 8.94 -31.53
C GLY A 40 12.99 8.29 -31.16
N GLN A 41 12.42 7.48 -32.05
CA GLN A 41 11.21 6.69 -31.76
C GLN A 41 11.47 5.57 -30.75
N LEU A 42 12.64 4.94 -30.79
CA LEU A 42 13.06 3.96 -29.78
C LEU A 42 13.11 4.58 -28.39
N ALA A 43 13.68 5.79 -28.26
CA ALA A 43 13.70 6.52 -26.99
C ALA A 43 12.28 6.86 -26.49
N VAL A 44 11.38 7.25 -27.38
CA VAL A 44 9.97 7.49 -27.02
C VAL A 44 9.30 6.20 -26.52
N ALA A 45 9.52 5.08 -27.21
CA ALA A 45 8.97 3.80 -26.78
C ALA A 45 9.52 3.37 -25.41
N TYR A 46 10.82 3.60 -25.14
CA TYR A 46 11.42 3.38 -23.82
C TYR A 46 10.81 4.29 -22.75
N ASN A 47 10.64 5.58 -23.02
CA ASN A 47 9.94 6.52 -22.12
C ASN A 47 8.54 6.00 -21.75
N ASN A 48 7.76 5.54 -22.73
CA ASN A 48 6.39 5.07 -22.50
C ASN A 48 6.30 3.71 -21.77
N ILE A 49 7.41 2.98 -21.63
CA ILE A 49 7.49 1.78 -20.77
C ILE A 49 8.32 2.02 -19.51
N SER A 50 8.58 3.29 -19.18
CA SER A 50 9.34 3.73 -18.00
C SER A 50 10.82 3.32 -17.95
N GLU A 51 11.42 2.96 -19.08
CA GLU A 51 12.85 2.66 -19.22
C GLU A 51 13.66 3.94 -19.48
N PHE A 52 13.59 4.90 -18.55
CA PHE A 52 14.06 6.27 -18.77
C PHE A 52 15.58 6.39 -18.95
N ASP A 53 16.37 5.54 -18.30
CA ASP A 53 17.83 5.52 -18.48
C ASP A 53 18.21 5.14 -19.92
N LEU A 54 17.57 4.11 -20.47
CA LEU A 54 17.76 3.71 -21.86
C LEU A 54 17.29 4.79 -22.83
N ALA A 55 16.17 5.46 -22.54
CA ALA A 55 15.71 6.58 -23.34
C ALA A 55 16.74 7.72 -23.37
N ILE A 56 17.31 8.09 -22.22
CA ILE A 56 18.33 9.14 -22.09
C ILE A 56 19.61 8.76 -22.85
N ASP A 57 20.08 7.52 -22.69
CA ASP A 57 21.28 7.03 -23.37
C ASP A 57 21.12 7.10 -24.90
N ILE A 58 19.96 6.65 -25.41
CA ILE A 58 19.65 6.73 -26.84
C ILE A 58 19.59 8.19 -27.29
N LEU A 59 18.87 9.07 -26.58
CA LEU A 59 18.73 10.48 -26.92
C LEU A 59 20.10 11.19 -26.94
N ASN A 60 20.99 10.88 -26.01
CA ASN A 60 22.34 11.46 -25.96
C ASN A 60 23.26 10.95 -27.08
N SER A 61 22.98 9.77 -27.63
CA SER A 61 23.74 9.17 -28.74
C SER A 61 23.41 9.75 -30.12
N LEU A 62 22.36 10.56 -30.24
CA LEU A 62 21.93 11.19 -31.50
C LEU A 62 22.92 12.28 -31.94
N SER A 63 22.88 12.64 -33.21
CA SER A 63 23.72 13.69 -33.78
C SER A 63 23.44 15.07 -33.16
N GLU A 64 24.44 15.96 -33.19
CA GLU A 64 24.29 17.33 -32.69
C GLU A 64 23.18 18.11 -33.42
N GLU A 65 22.94 17.81 -34.69
CA GLU A 65 21.84 18.40 -35.46
C GLU A 65 20.50 18.02 -34.84
N THR A 66 20.26 16.72 -34.59
CA THR A 66 19.03 16.24 -33.95
C THR A 66 18.87 16.77 -32.53
N LYS A 67 19.97 16.86 -31.75
CA LYS A 67 19.96 17.38 -30.38
C LYS A 67 19.67 18.89 -30.30
N SER A 68 19.74 19.61 -31.42
CA SER A 68 19.35 21.02 -31.49
C SER A 68 17.85 21.24 -31.71
N ASN A 69 17.08 20.17 -31.99
CA ASN A 69 15.65 20.24 -32.28
C ASN A 69 14.78 20.33 -31.01
N HIS A 70 13.70 21.13 -31.05
CA HIS A 70 12.77 21.28 -29.93
C HIS A 70 12.14 19.94 -29.46
N THR A 71 11.88 19.02 -30.38
CA THR A 71 11.32 17.69 -30.05
C THR A 71 12.30 16.82 -29.25
N TRP A 72 13.60 16.99 -29.45
CA TRP A 72 14.61 16.28 -28.67
C TRP A 72 14.60 16.75 -27.22
N PHE A 73 14.59 18.07 -27.00
CA PHE A 73 14.52 18.67 -25.67
C PHE A 73 13.26 18.21 -24.92
N TYR A 74 12.11 18.11 -25.60
CA TYR A 74 10.89 17.56 -25.01
C TYR A 74 11.04 16.09 -24.58
N LYS A 75 11.56 15.23 -25.47
CA LYS A 75 11.73 13.79 -25.19
C LYS A 75 12.66 13.55 -24.02
N ILE A 76 13.75 14.33 -23.91
CA ILE A 76 14.69 14.20 -22.80
C ILE A 76 14.15 14.83 -21.51
N ALA A 77 13.36 15.91 -21.59
CA ALA A 77 12.66 16.48 -20.44
C ALA A 77 11.66 15.49 -19.84
N TYR A 78 10.91 14.79 -20.70
CA TYR A 78 10.00 13.72 -20.28
C TYR A 78 10.75 12.60 -19.56
N ALA A 79 11.88 12.15 -20.11
CA ALA A 79 12.70 11.11 -19.49
C ALA A 79 13.25 11.55 -18.12
N TYR A 80 13.78 12.78 -18.01
CA TYR A 80 14.23 13.33 -16.73
C TYR A 80 13.09 13.51 -15.73
N SER A 81 11.90 13.90 -16.20
CA SER A 81 10.71 14.01 -15.37
C SER A 81 10.30 12.66 -14.80
N GLY A 82 10.33 11.58 -15.60
CA GLY A 82 10.06 10.22 -15.14
C GLY A 82 11.08 9.70 -14.11
N LYS A 83 12.30 10.24 -14.14
CA LYS A 83 13.35 10.00 -13.12
C LYS A 83 13.25 10.92 -11.90
N SER A 84 12.26 11.82 -11.86
CA SER A 84 12.15 12.90 -10.87
C SER A 84 13.38 13.82 -10.77
N ASP A 85 14.16 13.92 -11.85
CA ASP A 85 15.23 14.91 -11.96
C ASP A 85 14.62 16.24 -12.43
N MET A 86 13.89 16.90 -11.54
CA MET A 86 13.12 18.10 -11.86
C MET A 86 14.00 19.25 -12.35
N SER A 87 15.27 19.30 -11.94
CA SER A 87 16.22 20.31 -12.41
C SER A 87 16.50 20.14 -13.91
N ASN A 88 16.87 18.93 -14.33
CA ASN A 88 17.12 18.66 -15.75
C ASN A 88 15.83 18.63 -16.57
N ALA A 89 14.72 18.18 -15.99
CA ALA A 89 13.41 18.22 -16.65
C ALA A 89 12.98 19.67 -16.94
N ASN A 90 13.04 20.57 -15.94
CA ASN A 90 12.73 22.00 -16.11
C ASN A 90 13.66 22.66 -17.12
N LEU A 91 14.98 22.43 -17.02
CA LEU A 91 15.95 22.99 -17.97
C LEU A 91 15.62 22.61 -19.41
N ASN A 92 15.30 21.34 -19.65
CA ASN A 92 15.05 20.85 -21.00
C ASN A 92 13.66 21.23 -21.52
N ILE A 93 12.61 21.26 -20.69
CA ILE A 93 11.29 21.70 -21.15
C ILE A 93 11.27 23.20 -21.49
N ASP A 94 12.01 24.02 -20.75
CA ASP A 94 12.21 25.43 -21.10
C ASP A 94 12.97 25.60 -22.42
N ARG A 95 13.99 24.77 -22.66
CA ARG A 95 14.71 24.76 -23.95
C ARG A 95 13.82 24.30 -25.09
N ALA A 96 12.93 23.33 -24.87
CA ALA A 96 11.97 22.86 -25.87
C ALA A 96 11.04 24.01 -26.30
N LEU A 97 10.44 24.71 -25.34
CA LEU A 97 9.58 25.87 -25.59
C LEU A 97 10.32 27.03 -26.26
N TYR A 98 11.52 27.36 -25.77
CA TYR A 98 12.34 28.43 -26.38
C TYR A 98 12.71 28.11 -27.83
N THR A 99 13.14 26.88 -28.10
CA THR A 99 13.54 26.45 -29.45
C THR A 99 12.34 26.40 -30.39
N LEU A 100 11.16 25.97 -29.90
CA LEU A 100 9.92 26.02 -30.66
C LEU A 100 9.56 27.47 -31.04
N GLU A 101 9.65 28.40 -30.09
CA GLU A 101 9.35 29.82 -30.33
C GLU A 101 10.31 30.48 -31.32
N MET A 102 11.61 30.23 -31.19
CA MET A 102 12.63 30.75 -32.12
C MET A 102 12.42 30.27 -33.56
N ASN A 103 11.82 29.10 -33.73
CA ASN A 103 11.54 28.52 -35.05
C ASN A 103 10.10 28.72 -35.50
N ARG A 104 9.29 29.55 -34.81
CA ARG A 104 7.88 29.79 -35.12
C ARG A 104 7.63 30.15 -36.58
N HIS A 105 8.54 30.88 -37.22
CA HIS A 105 8.40 31.29 -38.63
C HIS A 105 8.58 30.17 -39.65
N TYR A 106 9.10 29.00 -39.24
CA TYR A 106 9.34 27.84 -40.09
C TYR A 106 8.31 26.72 -39.90
N ILE A 107 7.36 26.90 -38.96
CA ILE A 107 6.37 25.89 -38.55
C ILE A 107 4.98 26.46 -38.83
N SER A 108 4.03 25.61 -39.20
CA SER A 108 2.63 26.03 -39.38
C SER A 108 1.99 26.40 -38.03
N ASP A 109 0.98 27.27 -38.03
CA ASP A 109 0.29 27.62 -36.77
C ASP A 109 -0.34 26.38 -36.09
N GLU A 110 -0.89 25.43 -36.86
CA GLU A 110 -1.46 24.17 -36.32
C GLU A 110 -0.40 23.31 -35.62
N GLU A 111 0.78 23.15 -36.24
CA GLU A 111 1.87 22.36 -35.69
C GLU A 111 2.51 23.05 -34.48
N TYR A 112 2.63 24.38 -34.51
CA TYR A 112 3.08 25.17 -33.37
C TYR A 112 2.12 25.02 -32.18
N ASP A 113 0.82 25.16 -32.40
CA ASP A 113 -0.20 25.02 -31.36
C ASP A 113 -0.19 23.62 -30.75
N TYR A 114 -0.03 22.57 -31.58
CA TYR A 114 0.11 21.20 -31.11
C TYR A 114 1.30 21.03 -30.16
N PHE A 115 2.50 21.41 -30.57
CA PHE A 115 3.70 21.25 -29.75
C PHE A 115 3.70 22.19 -28.54
N SER A 116 3.23 23.42 -28.69
CA SER A 116 3.14 24.38 -27.60
C SER A 116 2.23 23.86 -26.48
N ASN A 117 1.06 23.34 -26.83
CA ASN A 117 0.16 22.72 -25.85
C ASN A 117 0.81 21.49 -25.19
N LEU A 118 1.41 20.60 -25.98
CA LEU A 118 2.09 19.40 -25.47
C LEU A 118 3.20 19.75 -24.48
N TYR A 119 4.01 20.77 -24.78
CA TYR A 119 5.16 21.16 -23.96
C TYR A 119 4.74 21.93 -22.72
N ASN A 120 3.73 22.79 -22.81
CA ASN A 120 3.18 23.48 -21.65
C ASN A 120 2.50 22.50 -20.68
N ASN A 121 1.83 21.46 -21.17
CA ASN A 121 1.27 20.40 -20.31
C ASN A 121 2.37 19.65 -19.55
N LEU A 122 3.47 19.28 -20.23
CA LEU A 122 4.61 18.63 -19.55
C LEU A 122 5.30 19.60 -18.59
N LYS A 123 5.43 20.88 -18.95
CA LYS A 123 5.99 21.90 -18.06
C LYS A 123 5.15 22.08 -16.81
N GLU A 124 3.83 22.16 -16.94
CA GLU A 124 2.91 22.20 -15.82
C GLU A 124 3.05 20.94 -14.96
N TYR A 125 3.12 19.75 -15.57
CA TYR A 125 3.39 18.52 -14.85
C TYR A 125 4.73 18.54 -14.08
N ILE A 126 5.82 19.01 -14.70
CA ILE A 126 7.14 19.11 -14.06
C ILE A 126 7.12 20.13 -12.92
N GLN A 127 6.47 21.28 -13.13
CA GLN A 127 6.35 22.35 -12.13
C GLN A 127 5.44 21.95 -10.97
N ASN A 128 4.42 21.13 -11.24
CA ASN A 128 3.53 20.55 -10.25
C ASN A 128 4.07 19.23 -9.66
N GLY A 129 5.11 18.64 -10.24
CA GLY A 129 5.67 17.32 -9.86
C GLY A 129 6.37 17.32 -8.50
N SER A 130 6.51 18.47 -7.86
CA SER A 130 6.90 18.62 -6.46
C SER A 130 6.08 19.75 -5.84
N ILE A 131 4.80 19.48 -5.58
CA ILE A 131 3.97 20.44 -4.83
C ILE A 131 4.56 20.56 -3.43
N HIS A 132 5.21 21.68 -3.15
CA HIS A 132 5.51 22.03 -1.78
C HIS A 132 4.20 22.43 -1.11
N TYR A 133 3.64 21.51 -0.33
CA TYR A 133 2.49 21.83 0.51
C TYR A 133 2.92 22.74 1.65
N GLU A 134 2.32 23.93 1.71
CA GLU A 134 2.38 24.79 2.90
C GLU A 134 1.17 24.49 3.78
N ALA A 135 1.43 23.98 4.98
CA ALA A 135 0.35 23.59 5.89
C ALA A 135 -0.50 24.77 6.35
N ASN A 136 -1.82 24.59 6.28
CA ASN A 136 -2.76 25.43 7.00
C ASN A 136 -2.48 25.36 8.50
N SER A 137 -2.73 26.47 9.22
CA SER A 137 -2.66 26.46 10.69
C SER A 137 -3.99 25.97 11.26
N VAL A 138 -4.04 24.72 11.72
CA VAL A 138 -5.24 24.11 12.31
C VAL A 138 -5.33 24.47 13.79
N ASN A 139 -6.42 25.08 14.24
CA ASN A 139 -6.61 25.36 15.67
C ASN A 139 -7.04 24.10 16.42
N ILE A 140 -6.10 23.36 17.00
CA ILE A 140 -6.37 22.06 17.66
C ILE A 140 -7.33 22.16 18.85
N ASP A 141 -7.51 23.35 19.45
CA ASP A 141 -8.43 23.58 20.55
C ASP A 141 -9.88 23.80 20.08
N GLU A 142 -10.08 24.03 18.78
CA GLU A 142 -11.41 24.18 18.19
C GLU A 142 -11.96 22.80 17.76
N PRO A 143 -13.13 22.40 18.28
CA PRO A 143 -13.84 21.21 17.80
C PRO A 143 -14.04 21.27 16.28
N ASP A 144 -13.79 20.15 15.62
CA ASP A 144 -13.92 19.96 14.17
C ASP A 144 -12.89 20.71 13.31
N SER A 145 -11.92 21.45 13.87
CA SER A 145 -10.95 22.20 13.06
C SER A 145 -10.13 21.30 12.12
N ILE A 146 -9.78 20.10 12.59
CA ILE A 146 -9.10 19.06 11.81
C ILE A 146 -9.97 18.65 10.61
N ILE A 147 -11.24 18.33 10.86
CA ILE A 147 -12.20 17.89 9.82
C ILE A 147 -12.51 19.02 8.83
N LYS A 148 -12.69 20.25 9.31
CA LYS A 148 -12.90 21.45 8.49
C LYS A 148 -11.71 21.70 7.56
N ASP A 149 -10.49 21.55 8.07
CA ASP A 149 -9.28 21.71 7.27
C ASP A 149 -9.20 20.67 6.15
N ILE A 150 -9.37 19.38 6.47
CA ILE A 150 -9.42 18.29 5.48
C ILE A 150 -10.50 18.54 4.42
N SER A 151 -11.72 18.90 4.85
CA SER A 151 -12.85 19.20 3.96
C SER A 151 -12.53 20.37 3.02
N SER A 152 -11.89 21.42 3.53
CA SER A 152 -11.50 22.58 2.74
C SER A 152 -10.45 22.27 1.67
N ILE A 153 -9.48 21.39 1.97
CA ILE A 153 -8.46 20.98 1.01
C ILE A 153 -9.09 20.07 -0.06
N LEU A 154 -9.92 19.11 0.35
CA LEU A 154 -10.63 18.20 -0.58
C LEU A 154 -11.58 18.95 -1.53
N ALA A 155 -12.19 20.06 -1.09
CA ALA A 155 -13.12 20.83 -1.90
C ALA A 155 -12.51 21.40 -3.20
N ASN A 156 -11.18 21.45 -3.30
CA ASN A 156 -10.49 21.82 -4.54
C ASN A 156 -10.60 20.74 -5.63
N ASP A 157 -10.78 19.48 -5.23
CA ASP A 157 -10.79 18.32 -6.12
C ASP A 157 -12.17 17.66 -6.22
N ILE A 158 -12.89 17.57 -5.10
CA ILE A 158 -14.12 16.79 -4.98
C ILE A 158 -15.13 17.43 -4.01
N GLU A 159 -16.39 17.49 -4.44
CA GLU A 159 -17.49 17.94 -3.59
C GLU A 159 -17.64 17.02 -2.38
N ASN A 160 -17.66 17.63 -1.19
CA ASN A 160 -17.79 16.95 0.07
C ASN A 160 -18.58 17.82 1.07
N GLU A 161 -19.18 17.18 2.06
CA GLU A 161 -19.90 17.86 3.14
C GLU A 161 -19.54 17.25 4.50
N ILE A 162 -19.64 18.05 5.57
CA ILE A 162 -19.44 17.56 6.94
C ILE A 162 -20.81 17.21 7.52
N VAL A 163 -20.97 15.95 7.95
CA VAL A 163 -22.18 15.41 8.58
C VAL A 163 -21.77 14.80 9.92
N GLU A 164 -22.29 15.34 11.02
CA GLU A 164 -22.06 14.83 12.38
C GLU A 164 -20.58 14.66 12.76
N GLY A 165 -19.70 15.54 12.26
CA GLY A 165 -18.25 15.49 12.53
C GLY A 165 -17.46 14.56 11.60
N SER A 166 -18.12 13.91 10.63
CA SER A 166 -17.50 13.11 9.58
C SER A 166 -17.57 13.83 8.24
N ILE A 167 -16.60 13.61 7.36
CA ILE A 167 -16.67 14.09 5.97
C ILE A 167 -17.36 13.02 5.13
N LEU A 168 -18.37 13.41 4.36
CA LEU A 168 -19.05 12.58 3.38
C LEU A 168 -18.67 13.04 1.96
N ILE A 169 -18.09 12.12 1.19
CA ILE A 169 -17.87 12.29 -0.25
C ILE A 169 -18.94 11.47 -0.98
N LYS A 170 -20.09 12.09 -1.27
CA LYS A 170 -21.28 11.41 -1.85
C LYS A 170 -20.97 10.67 -3.15
N LYS A 171 -20.16 11.26 -4.03
CA LYS A 171 -19.81 10.68 -5.34
C LYS A 171 -19.11 9.31 -5.21
N TRP A 172 -18.32 9.15 -4.16
CA TRP A 172 -17.51 7.95 -3.93
C TRP A 172 -18.09 7.05 -2.85
N ASN A 173 -19.19 7.45 -2.20
CA ASN A 173 -19.78 6.71 -1.09
C ASN A 173 -18.76 6.46 0.04
N ILE A 174 -17.98 7.49 0.37
CA ILE A 174 -16.88 7.43 1.35
C ILE A 174 -17.19 8.35 2.53
N PHE A 175 -16.90 7.84 3.73
CA PHE A 175 -16.91 8.56 4.99
C PHE A 175 -15.48 8.68 5.53
N ILE A 176 -15.10 9.86 6.02
CA ILE A 176 -13.80 10.10 6.64
C ILE A 176 -14.01 10.64 8.06
N ASN A 177 -13.35 9.99 9.01
CA ASN A 177 -13.22 10.45 10.39
C ASN A 177 -11.75 10.72 10.72
N ALA A 178 -11.50 11.69 11.58
CA ALA A 178 -10.15 12.06 12.01
C ALA A 178 -10.15 12.35 13.51
N TYR A 179 -9.21 11.74 14.23
CA TYR A 179 -9.09 11.85 15.67
C TYR A 179 -7.67 12.22 16.06
N LEU A 180 -7.56 13.27 16.87
CA LEU A 180 -6.29 13.72 17.43
C LEU A 180 -5.86 12.76 18.54
N GLU A 181 -4.76 12.05 18.35
CA GLU A 181 -4.29 11.00 19.27
C GLU A 181 -3.31 11.55 20.30
N THR A 182 -2.25 12.22 19.84
CA THR A 182 -1.18 12.75 20.70
C THR A 182 -0.71 14.09 20.19
N VAL A 183 -0.52 15.03 21.12
CA VAL A 183 -0.01 16.38 20.82
C VAL A 183 1.09 16.77 21.80
N THR A 184 2.12 17.41 21.26
CA THR A 184 3.11 18.16 22.03
C THR A 184 3.17 19.60 21.51
N ASP A 185 4.00 20.45 22.13
CA ASP A 185 4.19 21.84 21.69
C ASP A 185 4.52 21.98 20.19
N LYS A 186 5.13 20.95 19.58
CA LYS A 186 5.64 20.98 18.20
C LYS A 186 5.25 19.77 17.36
N SER A 187 4.45 18.83 17.87
CA SER A 187 4.06 17.64 17.12
C SER A 187 2.58 17.32 17.29
N ALA A 188 2.01 16.68 16.27
CA ALA A 188 0.66 16.17 16.29
C ALA A 188 0.62 14.79 15.61
N VAL A 189 -0.10 13.86 16.23
CA VAL A 189 -0.43 12.54 15.70
C VAL A 189 -1.94 12.50 15.48
N ILE A 190 -2.36 12.26 14.24
CA ILE A 190 -3.78 12.20 13.88
C ILE A 190 -4.04 10.83 13.22
N ASN A 191 -5.10 10.20 13.69
CA ASN A 191 -5.61 8.92 13.22
C ASN A 191 -6.81 9.18 12.29
N TYR A 192 -6.73 8.68 11.07
CA TYR A 192 -7.77 8.84 10.05
C TYR A 192 -8.40 7.48 9.75
N TYR A 193 -9.72 7.46 9.71
CA TYR A 193 -10.51 6.28 9.37
C TYR A 193 -11.36 6.59 8.17
N ILE A 194 -11.27 5.75 7.15
CA ILE A 194 -11.97 5.90 5.89
C ILE A 194 -12.82 4.65 5.68
N SER A 195 -14.12 4.83 5.51
CA SER A 195 -15.04 3.72 5.33
C SER A 195 -15.92 3.92 4.11
N SER A 196 -16.35 2.81 3.52
CA SER A 196 -17.33 2.76 2.45
C SER A 196 -18.14 1.48 2.58
N PRO A 197 -19.46 1.51 2.38
CA PRO A 197 -20.26 0.29 2.36
C PRO A 197 -19.96 -0.60 1.14
N ASP A 198 -19.18 -0.11 0.16
CA ASP A 198 -18.74 -0.87 -1.00
C ASP A 198 -17.45 -1.69 -0.74
N TRP A 199 -16.86 -1.54 0.45
CA TRP A 199 -15.68 -2.28 0.91
C TRP A 199 -16.04 -3.32 1.96
N ASP A 200 -15.16 -4.31 2.14
CA ASP A 200 -15.31 -5.34 3.19
C ASP A 200 -14.57 -4.99 4.49
N ARG A 201 -13.86 -3.85 4.50
CA ARG A 201 -13.08 -3.35 5.63
C ARG A 201 -12.91 -1.84 5.53
N ASP A 202 -12.64 -1.22 6.67
CA ASP A 202 -12.24 0.17 6.74
C ASP A 202 -10.74 0.31 6.46
N ILE A 203 -10.35 1.50 5.99
CA ILE A 203 -8.96 1.89 5.78
C ILE A 203 -8.56 2.83 6.91
N PHE A 204 -7.43 2.53 7.53
CA PHE A 204 -6.82 3.34 8.58
C PHE A 204 -5.50 3.95 8.11
N GLU A 205 -5.26 5.20 8.47
CA GLU A 205 -3.93 5.83 8.37
C GLU A 205 -3.61 6.68 9.61
N CYS A 206 -2.35 6.63 10.02
CA CYS A 206 -1.79 7.48 11.07
C CYS A 206 -0.72 8.41 10.51
N CYS A 207 -0.93 9.73 10.68
CA CYS A 207 0.05 10.75 10.32
C CYS A 207 0.61 11.43 11.57
N ALA A 208 1.91 11.25 11.78
CA ALA A 208 2.68 11.98 12.79
C ALA A 208 3.54 13.04 12.09
N SER A 209 3.39 14.31 12.49
CA SER A 209 4.14 15.42 11.92
C SER A 209 4.75 16.31 13.00
N ALA A 210 5.88 16.93 12.69
CA ALA A 210 6.50 17.97 13.49
C ALA A 210 6.38 19.32 12.76
N GLY A 211 6.08 20.37 13.51
CA GLY A 211 5.91 21.73 12.99
C GLY A 211 6.47 22.79 13.94
N LYS A 212 6.37 24.06 13.54
CA LYS A 212 6.79 25.19 14.40
C LYS A 212 5.98 25.28 15.71
N ASN A 213 4.75 24.77 15.68
CA ASN A 213 3.85 24.59 16.81
C ASN A 213 2.87 23.44 16.51
N ALA A 214 2.11 23.00 17.52
CA ALA A 214 1.11 21.95 17.40
C ALA A 214 0.08 22.19 16.26
N ASN A 215 -0.40 23.42 16.11
CA ASN A 215 -1.37 23.79 15.06
C ASN A 215 -0.83 23.57 13.64
N THR A 216 0.43 23.91 13.43
CA THR A 216 1.11 23.67 12.14
C THR A 216 1.39 22.19 11.94
N ALA A 217 1.75 21.47 13.02
CA ALA A 217 1.95 20.03 12.96
C ALA A 217 0.66 19.29 12.57
N ALA A 218 -0.49 19.71 13.11
CA ALA A 218 -1.79 19.15 12.73
C ALA A 218 -2.12 19.40 11.25
N GLY A 219 -1.89 20.62 10.74
CA GLY A 219 -2.07 20.91 9.31
C GLY A 219 -1.12 20.14 8.39
N LEU A 220 0.12 19.86 8.84
CA LEU A 220 1.05 18.98 8.12
C LEU A 220 0.55 17.53 8.09
N SER A 221 0.00 17.02 9.19
CA SER A 221 -0.58 15.68 9.23
C SER A 221 -1.78 15.56 8.30
N ASN A 222 -2.65 16.57 8.26
CA ASN A 222 -3.77 16.63 7.31
C ASN A 222 -3.27 16.67 5.85
N GLY A 223 -2.24 17.46 5.57
CA GLY A 223 -1.61 17.46 4.25
C GLY A 223 -1.05 16.09 3.87
N SER A 224 -0.30 15.43 4.75
CA SER A 224 0.24 14.09 4.50
C SER A 224 -0.86 13.06 4.24
N PHE A 225 -2.00 13.17 4.94
CA PHE A 225 -3.17 12.33 4.71
C PHE A 225 -3.79 12.60 3.32
N ILE A 226 -4.07 13.86 2.98
CA ILE A 226 -4.71 14.22 1.71
C ILE A 226 -3.81 13.91 0.51
N PHE A 227 -2.56 14.38 0.52
CA PHE A 227 -1.63 14.17 -0.60
C PHE A 227 -1.06 12.76 -0.65
N GLY A 228 -1.15 12.01 0.45
CA GLY A 228 -0.86 10.58 0.49
C GLY A 228 -2.10 9.77 0.13
N ILE A 229 -2.71 9.14 1.13
CA ILE A 229 -3.70 8.08 0.95
C ILE A 229 -4.91 8.50 0.10
N MET A 230 -5.40 9.75 0.24
CA MET A 230 -6.58 10.20 -0.52
C MET A 230 -6.33 10.33 -2.03
N THR A 231 -5.09 10.57 -2.47
CA THR A 231 -4.77 10.59 -3.91
C THR A 231 -4.92 9.21 -4.55
N GLY A 232 -4.59 8.14 -3.82
CA GLY A 232 -4.80 6.78 -4.29
C GLY A 232 -6.28 6.36 -4.24
N ILE A 233 -7.03 6.84 -3.25
CA ILE A 233 -8.50 6.67 -3.22
C ILE A 233 -9.16 7.39 -4.38
N LYS A 234 -8.70 8.60 -4.72
CA LYS A 234 -9.14 9.31 -5.93
C LYS A 234 -8.85 8.48 -7.18
N ALA A 235 -7.62 8.00 -7.34
CA ALA A 235 -7.23 7.14 -8.47
C ALA A 235 -8.12 5.88 -8.59
N MET A 236 -8.44 5.23 -7.46
CA MET A 236 -9.34 4.08 -7.42
C MET A 236 -10.76 4.44 -7.90
N ASN A 237 -11.31 5.57 -7.46
CA ASN A 237 -12.67 6.00 -7.83
C ASN A 237 -12.75 6.58 -9.25
N GLU A 238 -11.65 7.11 -9.77
CA GLU A 238 -11.54 7.61 -11.14
C GLU A 238 -11.07 6.52 -12.12
N ASN A 239 -10.79 5.31 -11.62
CA ASN A 239 -10.29 4.16 -12.37
C ASN A 239 -8.98 4.48 -13.13
N THR A 240 -8.08 5.22 -12.48
CA THR A 240 -6.71 5.49 -12.96
C THR A 240 -5.80 4.33 -12.55
N ILE A 241 -5.83 3.26 -13.34
CA ILE A 241 -5.18 1.99 -13.04
C ILE A 241 -3.65 2.11 -13.16
N LEU A 242 -2.93 1.61 -12.16
CA LEU A 242 -1.48 1.38 -12.22
C LEU A 242 -1.15 0.04 -12.90
N ASP A 243 -1.83 -1.03 -12.50
CA ASP A 243 -1.52 -2.40 -12.94
C ASP A 243 -2.76 -3.31 -12.82
N GLU A 244 -2.74 -4.45 -13.51
CA GLU A 244 -3.74 -5.51 -13.41
C GLU A 244 -3.04 -6.85 -13.16
N VAL A 245 -3.47 -7.56 -12.11
CA VAL A 245 -2.75 -8.73 -11.59
C VAL A 245 -3.71 -9.86 -11.21
N GLU A 246 -3.19 -11.09 -11.20
CA GLU A 246 -3.93 -12.29 -10.78
C GLU A 246 -3.19 -12.98 -9.62
N THR A 247 -3.93 -13.44 -8.62
CA THR A 247 -3.44 -14.27 -7.51
C THR A 247 -4.24 -15.57 -7.41
N GLU A 248 -3.69 -16.55 -6.69
CA GLU A 248 -4.40 -17.79 -6.35
C GLU A 248 -4.39 -17.99 -4.84
N PHE A 249 -5.57 -18.23 -4.25
CA PHE A 249 -5.74 -18.50 -2.83
C PHE A 249 -6.82 -19.56 -2.63
N ALA A 250 -6.56 -20.55 -1.78
CA ALA A 250 -7.46 -21.68 -1.51
C ALA A 250 -8.00 -22.36 -2.79
N GLY A 251 -7.15 -22.48 -3.82
CA GLY A 251 -7.49 -23.08 -5.12
C GLY A 251 -8.41 -22.22 -6.02
N LYS A 252 -8.59 -20.94 -5.69
CA LYS A 252 -9.38 -19.99 -6.46
C LYS A 252 -8.49 -18.88 -7.01
N LYS A 253 -8.76 -18.48 -8.25
CA LYS A 253 -8.11 -17.33 -8.89
C LYS A 253 -8.83 -16.04 -8.52
N HIS A 254 -8.05 -14.98 -8.32
CA HIS A 254 -8.54 -13.65 -7.97
C HIS A 254 -7.90 -12.63 -8.90
N LYS A 255 -8.73 -11.82 -9.57
CA LYS A 255 -8.28 -10.73 -10.45
C LYS A 255 -8.33 -9.41 -9.69
N TRP A 256 -7.32 -8.58 -9.88
CA TRP A 256 -7.17 -7.33 -9.16
C TRP A 256 -6.82 -6.18 -10.10
N LYS A 257 -7.41 -5.03 -9.82
CA LYS A 257 -6.93 -3.74 -10.33
C LYS A 257 -6.11 -3.06 -9.24
N VAL A 258 -4.94 -2.57 -9.61
CA VAL A 258 -4.01 -1.91 -8.70
C VAL A 258 -4.04 -0.41 -8.95
N TYR A 259 -4.07 0.37 -7.88
CA TYR A 259 -4.01 1.83 -7.89
C TYR A 259 -2.90 2.28 -6.94
N THR A 260 -2.34 3.46 -7.18
CA THR A 260 -1.30 4.04 -6.36
C THR A 260 -1.65 5.45 -5.92
N SER A 261 -1.25 5.82 -4.71
CA SER A 261 -1.17 7.21 -4.31
C SER A 261 0.06 7.88 -4.92
N ASN A 262 0.10 9.21 -4.81
CA ASN A 262 1.34 9.95 -4.91
C ASN A 262 2.36 9.46 -3.87
N LEU A 263 3.63 9.67 -4.18
CA LEU A 263 4.72 9.51 -3.24
C LEU A 263 4.88 10.79 -2.41
N VAL A 264 4.59 10.72 -1.12
CA VAL A 264 4.79 11.83 -0.19
C VAL A 264 6.18 11.75 0.40
N ASN A 265 7.00 12.76 0.13
CA ASN A 265 8.30 12.93 0.77
C ASN A 265 8.24 14.02 1.85
N MET A 266 8.95 13.80 2.95
CA MET A 266 9.19 14.84 3.95
C MET A 266 10.69 14.94 4.23
N GLY A 267 11.15 16.15 4.54
CA GLY A 267 12.55 16.41 4.87
C GLY A 267 13.40 16.72 3.64
N GLN A 268 14.70 16.42 3.72
CA GLN A 268 15.63 16.67 2.62
C GLN A 268 15.55 15.56 1.56
N ASP A 269 16.08 15.83 0.38
CA ASP A 269 16.26 14.80 -0.65
C ASP A 269 17.15 13.66 -0.09
N ASN A 270 16.68 12.42 -0.25
CA ASN A 270 17.41 11.23 0.18
C ASN A 270 18.44 10.76 -0.85
N GLY A 271 18.56 11.47 -1.98
CA GLY A 271 19.52 11.19 -3.04
C GLY A 271 19.17 9.96 -3.87
N LYS A 272 17.94 9.44 -3.75
CA LYS A 272 17.42 8.37 -4.60
C LYS A 272 16.48 8.96 -5.65
N PRO A 273 16.65 8.62 -6.94
CA PRO A 273 15.63 8.90 -7.94
C PRO A 273 14.31 8.26 -7.49
N LYS A 274 13.25 9.05 -7.53
CA LYS A 274 11.92 8.64 -7.08
C LYS A 274 11.04 8.47 -8.30
N ASN A 275 10.61 7.26 -8.60
CA ASN A 275 9.50 7.03 -9.53
C ASN A 275 8.29 6.55 -8.69
N ILE A 276 7.09 6.97 -9.07
CA ILE A 276 5.85 6.50 -8.45
C ILE A 276 5.73 4.96 -8.49
N ASN A 277 6.41 4.29 -9.43
CA ASN A 277 6.42 2.83 -9.54
C ASN A 277 7.51 2.14 -8.72
N THR A 278 8.52 2.87 -8.19
CA THR A 278 9.71 2.27 -7.56
C THR A 278 9.34 1.27 -6.47
N TYR A 279 8.38 1.60 -5.61
CA TYR A 279 7.98 0.71 -4.53
C TYR A 279 7.06 -0.42 -5.01
N TRP A 280 6.22 -0.19 -6.01
CA TRP A 280 5.42 -1.27 -6.60
C TRP A 280 6.32 -2.35 -7.20
N ASP A 281 7.26 -1.95 -8.04
CA ASP A 281 8.18 -2.88 -8.71
C ASP A 281 9.03 -3.66 -7.71
N MET A 282 9.37 -3.05 -6.57
CA MET A 282 10.17 -3.68 -5.51
C MET A 282 9.39 -4.72 -4.70
N PHE A 283 8.10 -4.52 -4.47
CA PHE A 283 7.31 -5.30 -3.50
C PHE A 283 6.16 -6.10 -4.10
N LYS A 284 5.78 -5.87 -5.37
CA LYS A 284 4.63 -6.51 -6.03
C LYS A 284 4.56 -8.01 -5.77
N ASP A 285 5.58 -8.77 -6.13
CA ASP A 285 5.55 -10.24 -6.02
C ASP A 285 5.39 -10.73 -4.58
N ASP A 286 5.92 -9.99 -3.61
CA ASP A 286 5.85 -10.35 -2.19
C ASP A 286 4.52 -9.95 -1.54
N ILE A 287 3.90 -8.87 -2.03
CA ILE A 287 2.54 -8.44 -1.69
C ILE A 287 1.52 -9.44 -2.23
N LEU A 288 1.65 -9.85 -3.50
CA LEU A 288 0.68 -10.74 -4.15
C LEU A 288 0.60 -12.13 -3.50
N LYS A 289 1.68 -12.62 -2.88
CA LYS A 289 1.69 -13.87 -2.09
C LYS A 289 0.84 -13.78 -0.82
N ARG A 290 0.58 -12.57 -0.31
CA ARG A 290 -0.03 -12.29 1.00
C ARG A 290 -1.49 -11.86 0.91
N ILE A 291 -2.04 -11.79 -0.30
CA ILE A 291 -3.43 -11.39 -0.55
C ILE A 291 -4.25 -12.66 -0.86
N GLY A 292 -5.44 -12.73 -0.27
CA GLY A 292 -6.38 -13.85 -0.34
C GLY A 292 -7.63 -13.46 -1.12
N ASN A 293 -8.80 -13.68 -0.54
CA ASN A 293 -10.08 -13.23 -1.09
C ASN A 293 -10.60 -12.03 -0.28
N GLN A 294 -10.35 -10.82 -0.77
CA GLN A 294 -10.73 -9.57 -0.11
C GLN A 294 -11.29 -8.56 -1.12
N LYS A 295 -12.31 -7.81 -0.74
CA LYS A 295 -12.89 -6.80 -1.64
C LYS A 295 -11.88 -5.72 -2.00
N ILE A 296 -11.10 -5.32 -1.01
CA ILE A 296 -10.01 -4.36 -1.13
C ILE A 296 -8.85 -4.77 -0.21
N CYS A 297 -7.62 -4.60 -0.70
CA CYS A 297 -6.42 -4.61 0.11
C CYS A 297 -5.69 -3.28 -0.07
N TYR A 298 -5.32 -2.63 1.03
CA TYR A 298 -4.48 -1.43 0.97
C TYR A 298 -3.12 -1.70 1.60
N ILE A 299 -2.09 -1.16 0.95
CA ILE A 299 -0.70 -1.37 1.33
C ILE A 299 -0.10 -0.02 1.64
N LYS A 300 0.53 0.10 2.80
CA LYS A 300 1.32 1.27 3.17
C LYS A 300 2.78 0.89 3.04
N ILE A 301 3.55 1.73 2.36
CA ILE A 301 5.01 1.67 2.33
C ILE A 301 5.53 2.96 2.93
N TYR A 302 6.38 2.82 3.92
CA TYR A 302 7.03 3.93 4.59
C TYR A 302 8.51 3.63 4.82
N GLY A 303 9.35 4.61 4.53
CA GLY A 303 10.77 4.57 4.84
C GLY A 303 11.20 5.89 5.43
N ALA A 304 12.06 5.88 6.45
CA ALA A 304 12.63 7.11 6.97
C ALA A 304 14.09 6.91 7.41
N LYS A 305 14.91 7.91 7.10
CA LYS A 305 16.30 8.02 7.53
C LYS A 305 16.50 9.33 8.28
N ALA A 306 17.25 9.29 9.37
CA ALA A 306 17.61 10.45 10.16
C ALA A 306 19.07 10.32 10.66
N SER A 307 19.56 11.38 11.31
CA SER A 307 20.91 11.40 11.87
C SER A 307 21.19 10.23 12.84
N ASN A 308 22.48 9.97 13.09
CA ASN A 308 22.98 8.90 13.96
C ASN A 308 22.65 7.48 13.45
N ASP A 309 22.79 7.27 12.13
CA ASP A 309 22.52 5.99 11.46
C ASP A 309 21.10 5.44 11.68
N TYR A 310 20.15 6.31 12.04
CA TYR A 310 18.76 5.90 12.23
C TYR A 310 18.10 5.62 10.88
N SER A 311 17.54 4.42 10.73
CA SER A 311 16.74 4.02 9.58
C SER A 311 15.57 3.15 10.03
N ILE A 312 14.43 3.34 9.37
CA ILE A 312 13.27 2.48 9.53
C ILE A 312 12.62 2.25 8.17
N GLY A 313 12.16 1.03 7.96
CA GLY A 313 11.28 0.64 6.87
C GLY A 313 10.04 -0.03 7.45
N GLU A 314 8.91 0.26 6.85
CA GLU A 314 7.60 -0.26 7.24
C GLU A 314 6.82 -0.58 5.98
N LEU A 315 6.30 -1.81 5.91
CA LEU A 315 5.31 -2.22 4.95
C LEU A 315 4.14 -2.87 5.67
N ARG A 316 2.94 -2.32 5.47
CA ARG A 316 1.70 -2.87 6.02
C ARG A 316 0.74 -3.32 4.94
N ILE A 317 0.02 -4.41 5.18
CA ILE A 317 -1.14 -4.83 4.38
C ILE A 317 -2.36 -4.80 5.28
N ASN A 318 -3.37 -3.99 4.93
CA ASN A 318 -4.57 -3.80 5.76
C ASN A 318 -4.24 -3.44 7.22
N ASP A 319 -3.31 -2.50 7.39
CA ASP A 319 -2.69 -2.08 8.67
C ASP A 319 -1.92 -3.17 9.46
N VAL A 320 -1.74 -4.35 8.90
CA VAL A 320 -0.88 -5.38 9.51
C VAL A 320 0.56 -5.18 9.05
N ASN A 321 1.47 -4.93 9.98
CA ASN A 321 2.91 -4.86 9.71
C ASN A 321 3.45 -6.22 9.23
N ILE A 322 4.13 -6.21 8.09
CA ILE A 322 4.74 -7.40 7.49
C ILE A 322 6.23 -7.35 7.75
N ALA A 323 6.70 -8.07 8.78
CA ALA A 323 8.08 -7.94 9.27
C ALA A 323 9.13 -8.21 8.19
N GLU A 324 8.91 -9.25 7.35
CA GLU A 324 9.82 -9.57 6.25
C GLU A 324 9.97 -8.38 5.27
N LEU A 325 8.85 -7.75 4.91
CA LEU A 325 8.82 -6.67 3.92
C LEU A 325 9.24 -5.33 4.51
N SER A 326 8.91 -5.06 5.77
CA SER A 326 9.41 -3.93 6.55
C SER A 326 10.94 -3.96 6.66
N ASN A 327 11.53 -5.14 6.90
CA ASN A 327 12.98 -5.31 6.91
C ASN A 327 13.59 -5.07 5.52
N LYS A 328 12.98 -5.61 4.45
CA LYS A 328 13.40 -5.35 3.07
C LYS A 328 13.37 -3.85 2.74
N MET A 329 12.32 -3.14 3.17
CA MET A 329 12.22 -1.69 3.04
C MET A 329 13.30 -0.97 3.85
N ASN A 330 13.59 -1.41 5.06
CA ASN A 330 14.62 -0.79 5.91
C ASN A 330 16.02 -0.94 5.29
N GLU A 331 16.34 -2.10 4.73
CA GLU A 331 17.59 -2.31 3.99
C GLU A 331 17.71 -1.37 2.79
N TYR A 332 16.60 -1.10 2.08
CA TYR A 332 16.60 -0.09 1.02
C TYR A 332 16.84 1.33 1.57
N VAL A 333 16.19 1.71 2.67
CA VAL A 333 16.34 3.02 3.33
C VAL A 333 17.77 3.26 3.80
N LYS A 334 18.47 2.22 4.29
CA LYS A 334 19.89 2.32 4.69
C LYS A 334 20.79 2.80 3.55
N THR A 335 20.40 2.58 2.29
CA THR A 335 21.15 3.03 1.10
C THR A 335 20.97 4.51 0.76
N TRP A 336 20.07 5.23 1.44
CA TRP A 336 19.84 6.67 1.25
C TRP A 336 21.03 7.49 1.75
N ASN A 337 21.20 8.70 1.20
CA ASN A 337 22.24 9.62 1.66
C ASN A 337 22.04 10.00 3.13
N GLU A 338 23.14 10.38 3.79
CA GLU A 338 23.07 10.98 5.12
C GLU A 338 22.24 12.26 5.08
N THR A 339 21.36 12.41 6.08
CA THR A 339 20.38 13.48 6.15
C THR A 339 19.98 13.74 7.59
N ASP A 340 19.56 14.96 7.91
CA ASP A 340 18.95 15.27 9.20
C ASP A 340 17.63 14.51 9.37
N PHE A 341 16.83 14.49 8.29
CA PHE A 341 15.61 13.71 8.17
C PHE A 341 15.19 13.63 6.71
N SER A 342 14.84 12.43 6.26
CA SER A 342 14.09 12.22 5.02
C SER A 342 13.13 11.05 5.22
N SER A 343 11.92 11.15 4.69
CA SER A 343 10.98 10.03 4.66
C SER A 343 10.22 9.97 3.35
N ASP A 344 9.87 8.76 2.95
CA ASP A 344 9.00 8.47 1.82
C ASP A 344 7.80 7.68 2.33
N LYS A 345 6.60 8.06 1.89
CA LYS A 345 5.35 7.37 2.18
C LYS A 345 4.53 7.22 0.91
N GLN A 346 4.08 6.00 0.62
CA GLN A 346 3.22 5.70 -0.53
C GLN A 346 2.21 4.61 -0.17
N PHE A 347 1.05 4.65 -0.83
CA PHE A 347 -0.01 3.68 -0.68
C PHE A 347 -0.35 3.00 -2.00
N PHE A 348 -0.65 1.71 -1.94
CA PHE A 348 -1.21 0.93 -3.05
C PHE A 348 -2.56 0.35 -2.65
N PHE A 349 -3.47 0.25 -3.61
CA PHE A 349 -4.80 -0.31 -3.40
C PHE A 349 -5.03 -1.39 -4.43
N LEU A 350 -5.33 -2.61 -3.99
CA LEU A 350 -5.76 -3.69 -4.85
C LEU A 350 -7.25 -3.89 -4.64
N VAL A 351 -8.03 -3.70 -5.71
CA VAL A 351 -9.48 -3.90 -5.71
C VAL A 351 -9.78 -5.17 -6.48
N GLN A 352 -10.43 -6.12 -5.83
CA GLN A 352 -10.76 -7.39 -6.45
C GLN A 352 -11.94 -7.24 -7.41
N ASP A 353 -11.84 -7.87 -8.57
CA ASP A 353 -12.95 -7.97 -9.51
C ASP A 353 -14.10 -8.78 -8.89
N ASN A 354 -15.32 -8.26 -9.03
CA ASN A 354 -16.56 -8.91 -8.62
C ASN A 354 -16.73 -10.30 -9.25
N GLU A 355 -16.15 -10.56 -10.43
CA GLU A 355 -16.17 -11.89 -11.05
C GLU A 355 -15.47 -12.97 -10.21
N THR A 356 -14.48 -12.57 -9.40
CA THR A 356 -13.63 -13.50 -8.65
C THR A 356 -13.70 -13.31 -7.13
N TYR A 357 -14.39 -12.25 -6.67
CA TYR A 357 -14.62 -11.96 -5.27
C TYR A 357 -15.78 -12.80 -4.71
N THR A 358 -15.55 -13.45 -3.57
CA THR A 358 -16.59 -14.12 -2.80
C THR A 358 -16.82 -13.34 -1.50
N PRO A 359 -17.99 -12.73 -1.27
CA PRO A 359 -18.27 -12.05 0.00
C PRO A 359 -18.14 -12.98 1.21
N TYR A 360 -17.58 -12.46 2.30
CA TYR A 360 -17.55 -13.18 3.56
C TYR A 360 -18.99 -13.30 4.12
N PRO A 361 -19.40 -14.46 4.66
CA PRO A 361 -20.80 -14.70 5.02
C PRO A 361 -21.29 -13.92 6.25
N PHE A 362 -20.38 -13.30 7.01
CA PHE A 362 -20.69 -12.58 8.25
C PHE A 362 -20.29 -11.12 8.15
N ARG A 363 -21.07 -10.25 8.81
CA ARG A 363 -20.68 -8.86 9.02
C ARG A 363 -19.69 -8.78 10.17
N ASN A 364 -18.83 -7.77 10.12
CA ASN A 364 -17.85 -7.46 11.16
C ASN A 364 -18.46 -7.36 12.57
N ASN A 365 -19.62 -6.70 12.71
CA ASN A 365 -20.35 -6.60 13.98
C ASN A 365 -20.87 -7.95 14.51
N ASP A 366 -21.12 -8.92 13.64
CA ASP A 366 -21.54 -10.26 14.07
C ASP A 366 -20.33 -11.05 14.58
N ILE A 367 -19.18 -10.94 13.90
CA ILE A 367 -17.92 -11.55 14.31
C ILE A 367 -17.47 -11.01 15.67
N LEU A 368 -17.50 -9.69 15.88
CA LEU A 368 -17.20 -9.05 17.17
C LEU A 368 -18.05 -9.64 18.31
N LYS A 369 -19.37 -9.80 18.09
CA LYS A 369 -20.27 -10.41 19.07
C LYS A 369 -19.93 -11.87 19.33
N PHE A 370 -19.62 -12.66 18.30
CA PHE A 370 -19.24 -14.05 18.48
C PHE A 370 -17.94 -14.19 19.27
N ILE A 371 -16.95 -13.32 19.04
CA ILE A 371 -15.72 -13.30 19.85
C ILE A 371 -16.06 -12.98 21.31
N GLN A 372 -16.89 -11.97 21.56
CA GLN A 372 -17.31 -11.61 22.92
C GLN A 372 -18.06 -12.75 23.62
N GLU A 373 -19.01 -13.40 22.94
CA GLU A 373 -19.78 -14.51 23.51
C GLU A 373 -18.91 -15.75 23.72
N TYR A 374 -18.01 -16.07 22.79
CA TYR A 374 -17.06 -17.18 22.93
C TYR A 374 -16.08 -16.96 24.07
N SER A 375 -15.54 -15.76 24.24
CA SER A 375 -14.70 -15.38 25.39
C SER A 375 -15.44 -15.53 26.72
N ASN A 376 -16.75 -15.23 26.76
CA ASN A 376 -17.58 -15.48 27.94
C ASN A 376 -17.82 -16.98 28.20
N ILE A 377 -17.93 -17.81 27.15
CA ILE A 377 -18.00 -19.28 27.31
C ILE A 377 -16.71 -19.78 27.95
N VAL A 378 -15.55 -19.34 27.44
CA VAL A 378 -14.23 -19.70 27.95
C VAL A 378 -14.02 -19.24 29.40
N LEU A 379 -14.45 -18.02 29.73
CA LEU A 379 -14.37 -17.49 31.09
C LEU A 379 -15.09 -18.38 32.11
N ASN A 380 -16.27 -18.89 31.74
CA ASN A 380 -17.10 -19.71 32.63
C ASN A 380 -16.80 -21.22 32.50
N LEU A 381 -15.77 -21.58 31.74
CA LEU A 381 -15.36 -22.96 31.53
C LEU A 381 -14.73 -23.54 32.80
N LYS A 382 -15.12 -24.77 33.14
CA LYS A 382 -14.40 -25.56 34.15
C LYS A 382 -13.12 -26.11 33.54
N GLU A 383 -12.03 -26.03 34.29
CA GLU A 383 -10.73 -26.51 33.83
C GLU A 383 -10.67 -28.04 33.88
N SER A 384 -11.19 -28.69 32.84
CA SER A 384 -11.11 -30.13 32.64
C SER A 384 -10.96 -30.47 31.15
N GLU A 385 -10.21 -31.54 30.83
CA GLU A 385 -9.95 -31.98 29.45
C GLU A 385 -11.25 -32.22 28.66
N GLU A 386 -12.25 -32.84 29.31
CA GLU A 386 -13.57 -33.09 28.72
C GLU A 386 -14.35 -31.79 28.40
N ASP A 387 -14.11 -30.71 29.13
CA ASP A 387 -14.75 -29.42 28.89
C ASP A 387 -14.03 -28.64 27.77
N TYR A 388 -12.70 -28.79 27.64
CA TYR A 388 -11.95 -28.23 26.51
C TYR A 388 -12.36 -28.86 25.18
N ASP A 389 -12.53 -30.19 25.13
CA ASP A 389 -12.98 -30.91 23.92
C ASP A 389 -14.38 -30.46 23.43
N LYS A 390 -15.18 -29.83 24.30
CA LYS A 390 -16.51 -29.32 23.97
C LYS A 390 -16.49 -27.90 23.40
N LEU A 391 -15.38 -27.17 23.51
CA LEU A 391 -15.30 -25.76 23.08
C LEU A 391 -15.60 -25.59 21.59
N GLY A 392 -15.03 -26.45 20.72
CA GLY A 392 -15.34 -26.42 19.29
C GLY A 392 -16.83 -26.60 18.99
N ASN A 393 -17.49 -27.54 19.69
CA ASN A 393 -18.93 -27.77 19.56
C ASN A 393 -19.78 -26.58 20.06
N TRP A 394 -19.33 -25.86 21.09
CA TRP A 394 -20.03 -24.66 21.54
C TRP A 394 -19.80 -23.47 20.62
N ALA A 395 -18.58 -23.31 20.08
CA ALA A 395 -18.29 -22.33 19.05
C ALA A 395 -19.19 -22.56 17.83
N GLU A 396 -19.35 -23.80 17.38
CA GLU A 396 -20.22 -24.12 16.23
C GLU A 396 -21.69 -23.81 16.51
N LYS A 397 -22.19 -24.12 17.72
CA LYS A 397 -23.55 -23.75 18.11
C LYS A 397 -23.77 -22.25 18.16
N LEU A 398 -22.74 -21.50 18.55
CA LEU A 398 -22.75 -20.03 18.64
C LEU A 398 -22.77 -19.40 17.25
N THR A 399 -21.79 -19.73 16.39
CA THR A 399 -21.62 -19.12 15.07
C THR A 399 -22.60 -19.65 14.04
N LYS A 400 -23.09 -20.89 14.22
CA LYS A 400 -23.84 -21.67 13.22
C LYS A 400 -23.09 -21.82 11.89
N ASP A 401 -21.76 -21.73 11.93
CA ASP A 401 -20.85 -21.95 10.81
C ASP A 401 -19.58 -22.62 11.36
N TYR A 402 -19.34 -23.84 10.88
CA TYR A 402 -18.22 -24.67 11.31
C TYR A 402 -16.88 -23.97 11.08
N THR A 403 -16.69 -23.31 9.93
CA THR A 403 -15.42 -22.62 9.61
C THR A 403 -15.10 -21.51 10.62
N LEU A 404 -16.04 -20.58 10.86
CA LEU A 404 -15.82 -19.50 11.82
C LEU A 404 -15.68 -20.04 13.25
N ALA A 405 -16.40 -21.10 13.62
CA ALA A 405 -16.22 -21.75 14.92
C ALA A 405 -14.81 -22.32 15.10
N THR A 406 -14.30 -23.00 14.07
CA THR A 406 -12.92 -23.49 14.03
C THR A 406 -11.92 -22.34 14.10
N ASP A 407 -12.14 -21.23 13.40
CA ASP A 407 -11.28 -20.04 13.49
C ASP A 407 -11.22 -19.48 14.92
N LEU A 408 -12.37 -19.32 15.59
CA LEU A 408 -12.40 -18.84 16.99
C LEU A 408 -11.66 -19.79 17.93
N PHE A 409 -11.89 -21.10 17.76
CA PHE A 409 -11.27 -22.13 18.58
C PHE A 409 -9.76 -22.20 18.40
N LEU A 410 -9.27 -22.13 17.15
CA LEU A 410 -7.86 -22.29 16.84
C LEU A 410 -7.07 -20.99 16.96
N PHE A 411 -7.60 -19.85 16.53
CA PHE A 411 -6.79 -18.64 16.41
C PHE A 411 -6.68 -17.86 17.71
N ILE A 412 -7.74 -17.77 18.51
CA ILE A 412 -7.73 -16.93 19.73
C ILE A 412 -6.63 -17.36 20.71
N PRO A 413 -6.48 -18.66 21.07
CA PRO A 413 -5.39 -19.10 21.94
C PRO A 413 -4.01 -18.68 21.42
N GLU A 414 -3.75 -18.92 20.13
CA GLU A 414 -2.45 -18.62 19.52
C GLU A 414 -2.20 -17.12 19.39
N ILE A 415 -3.23 -16.31 19.13
CA ILE A 415 -3.14 -14.85 19.12
C ILE A 415 -2.74 -14.32 20.50
N CYS A 416 -3.37 -14.82 21.57
CA CYS A 416 -3.02 -14.41 22.94
C CYS A 416 -1.58 -14.80 23.30
N ALA A 417 -1.16 -16.02 22.95
CA ALA A 417 0.19 -16.48 23.22
C ALA A 417 1.24 -15.74 22.39
N ASP A 418 0.99 -15.51 21.09
CA ASP A 418 1.87 -14.69 20.23
C ASP A 418 2.07 -13.30 20.83
N ASN A 419 0.98 -12.66 21.30
CA ASN A 419 1.04 -11.33 21.88
C ASN A 419 1.85 -11.31 23.19
N GLU A 420 1.67 -12.31 24.06
CA GLU A 420 2.37 -12.39 25.35
C GLU A 420 3.87 -12.63 25.18
N PHE A 421 4.23 -13.56 24.28
CA PHE A 421 5.60 -14.06 24.19
C PHE A 421 6.38 -13.50 23.01
N PHE A 422 5.83 -12.53 22.25
CA PHE A 422 6.36 -12.06 20.96
C PHE A 422 7.88 -11.88 20.90
N ASN A 423 8.48 -11.24 21.92
CA ASN A 423 9.92 -10.97 21.96
C ASN A 423 10.79 -12.21 22.22
N GLU A 424 10.24 -13.25 22.85
CA GLU A 424 10.92 -14.49 23.18
C GLU A 424 10.64 -15.58 22.13
N LEU A 425 9.36 -15.79 21.82
CA LEU A 425 8.86 -16.79 20.89
C LEU A 425 7.57 -16.29 20.24
N HIS A 426 7.53 -16.32 18.91
CA HIS A 426 6.37 -15.94 18.13
C HIS A 426 6.16 -16.91 16.97
N SER A 427 4.95 -16.98 16.46
CA SER A 427 4.67 -17.75 15.27
C SER A 427 5.00 -16.98 13.99
N SER A 428 5.33 -17.74 12.95
CA SER A 428 5.63 -17.22 11.61
C SER A 428 4.41 -16.53 10.98
N GLU A 429 4.63 -15.78 9.90
CA GLU A 429 3.55 -15.21 9.09
C GLU A 429 2.67 -16.27 8.40
N LYS A 430 3.10 -17.55 8.38
CA LYS A 430 2.42 -18.66 7.70
C LYS A 430 1.72 -19.59 8.69
N ILE A 431 0.61 -20.15 8.23
CA ILE A 431 -0.16 -21.19 8.91
C ILE A 431 -0.29 -22.37 7.95
N ASN A 432 -0.02 -23.57 8.46
CA ASN A 432 -0.29 -24.81 7.74
C ASN A 432 -1.64 -25.38 8.18
N PHE A 433 -2.51 -25.71 7.24
CA PHE A 433 -3.72 -26.47 7.48
C PHE A 433 -3.52 -27.88 6.95
N ASN A 434 -3.55 -28.85 7.87
CA ASN A 434 -3.46 -30.28 7.59
C ASN A 434 -4.87 -30.87 7.62
N PHE A 435 -5.37 -31.23 6.46
CA PHE A 435 -6.67 -31.87 6.31
C PHE A 435 -6.53 -33.38 6.46
N GLU A 436 -7.60 -34.05 6.87
CA GLU A 436 -7.63 -35.53 6.87
C GLU A 436 -7.32 -36.12 5.48
N SER A 437 -7.70 -35.40 4.42
CA SER A 437 -7.30 -35.71 3.05
C SER A 437 -5.99 -34.99 2.71
N GLU A 438 -4.86 -35.70 2.70
CA GLU A 438 -3.52 -35.11 2.47
C GLU A 438 -3.44 -34.20 1.22
N GLY A 439 -4.21 -34.52 0.16
CA GLY A 439 -4.27 -33.73 -1.08
C GLY A 439 -4.91 -32.33 -0.95
N LYS A 440 -5.47 -31.99 0.22
CA LYS A 440 -6.03 -30.67 0.55
C LYS A 440 -5.11 -29.82 1.43
N ASN A 441 -4.00 -30.36 1.91
CA ASN A 441 -3.08 -29.63 2.77
C ASN A 441 -2.62 -28.33 2.10
N ILE A 442 -2.65 -27.24 2.84
CA ILE A 442 -2.33 -25.91 2.31
C ILE A 442 -1.59 -25.07 3.34
N THR A 443 -0.63 -24.30 2.87
CA THR A 443 0.06 -23.27 3.64
C THR A 443 -0.40 -21.91 3.14
N VAL A 444 -0.82 -21.03 4.06
CA VAL A 444 -1.29 -19.68 3.73
C VAL A 444 -0.63 -18.66 4.64
N TYR A 445 -0.57 -17.41 4.19
CA TYR A 445 -0.20 -16.30 5.06
C TYR A 445 -1.39 -15.87 5.93
N LYS A 446 -1.13 -15.48 7.17
CA LYS A 446 -2.14 -14.97 8.11
C LYS A 446 -2.99 -13.83 7.51
N THR A 447 -2.36 -12.98 6.69
CA THR A 447 -3.01 -11.87 5.97
C THR A 447 -3.98 -12.30 4.87
N GLN A 448 -3.86 -13.54 4.37
CA GLN A 448 -4.81 -14.08 3.38
C GLN A 448 -6.12 -14.53 4.04
N LEU A 449 -6.07 -14.89 5.32
CA LEU A 449 -7.24 -15.30 6.10
C LEU A 449 -8.09 -14.08 6.43
N TYR A 450 -9.39 -14.15 6.16
CA TYR A 450 -10.32 -13.05 6.43
C TYR A 450 -10.40 -12.74 7.94
N THR A 451 -10.41 -13.78 8.77
CA THR A 451 -10.76 -13.68 10.20
C THR A 451 -9.56 -13.54 11.14
N TYR A 452 -8.35 -13.94 10.76
CA TYR A 452 -7.23 -14.03 11.71
C TYR A 452 -6.91 -12.68 12.38
N HIS A 453 -6.61 -11.64 11.58
CA HIS A 453 -6.33 -10.31 12.12
C HIS A 453 -7.58 -9.58 12.60
N LEU A 454 -8.75 -9.92 12.07
CA LEU A 454 -10.03 -9.38 12.54
C LEU A 454 -10.34 -9.84 13.97
N ILE A 455 -10.14 -11.14 14.24
CA ILE A 455 -10.27 -11.74 15.57
C ILE A 455 -9.28 -11.09 16.54
N ASN A 456 -8.02 -10.95 16.12
CA ASN A 456 -7.00 -10.27 16.91
C ASN A 456 -7.45 -8.87 17.34
N ASN A 457 -7.84 -8.04 16.37
CA ASN A 457 -8.20 -6.65 16.63
C ASN A 457 -9.42 -6.55 17.55
N TYR A 458 -10.48 -7.30 17.28
CA TYR A 458 -11.69 -7.28 18.10
C TYR A 458 -11.51 -7.84 19.50
N LEU A 459 -10.69 -8.89 19.67
CA LEU A 459 -10.40 -9.42 20.99
C LEU A 459 -9.71 -8.37 21.87
N PHE A 460 -8.67 -7.72 21.35
CA PHE A 460 -7.93 -6.71 22.10
C PHE A 460 -8.70 -5.40 22.26
N GLU A 461 -9.59 -5.05 21.33
CA GLU A 461 -10.56 -3.96 21.50
C GLU A 461 -11.50 -4.25 22.68
N LEU A 462 -12.10 -5.44 22.75
CA LEU A 462 -12.95 -5.85 23.87
C LEU A 462 -12.20 -5.80 25.21
N PHE A 463 -10.92 -6.19 25.25
CA PHE A 463 -10.10 -6.05 26.45
C PHE A 463 -9.83 -4.60 26.82
N LYS A 464 -9.48 -3.75 25.84
CA LYS A 464 -9.25 -2.32 26.05
C LYS A 464 -10.51 -1.61 26.57
N GLU A 465 -11.68 -2.01 26.09
CA GLU A 465 -12.98 -1.46 26.49
C GLU A 465 -13.52 -2.04 27.81
N SER A 466 -12.79 -2.95 28.46
CA SER A 466 -13.23 -3.63 29.69
C SER A 466 -14.57 -4.35 29.52
N ALA A 467 -14.78 -4.98 28.36
CA ALA A 467 -16.05 -5.61 27.98
C ALA A 467 -16.42 -6.83 28.84
N PHE A 468 -15.53 -7.30 29.71
CA PHE A 468 -15.70 -8.48 30.56
C PHE A 468 -15.73 -8.15 32.06
N ASN A 469 -15.99 -6.88 32.42
CA ASN A 469 -16.17 -6.43 33.80
C ASN A 469 -14.95 -6.69 34.71
N GLY A 470 -13.73 -6.48 34.21
CA GLY A 470 -12.49 -6.63 35.00
C GLY A 470 -11.92 -8.05 34.98
N LYS A 471 -12.43 -8.94 34.13
CA LYS A 471 -12.00 -10.33 33.97
C LYS A 471 -11.16 -10.56 32.71
N GLU A 472 -10.70 -9.50 32.05
CA GLU A 472 -9.94 -9.54 30.80
C GLU A 472 -8.66 -10.39 30.96
N ASN A 473 -7.92 -10.19 32.05
CA ASN A 473 -6.71 -10.96 32.34
C ASN A 473 -7.00 -12.45 32.57
N GLU A 474 -8.11 -12.79 33.24
CA GLU A 474 -8.51 -14.18 33.46
C GLU A 474 -8.83 -14.89 32.14
N ILE A 475 -9.54 -14.20 31.23
CA ILE A 475 -9.83 -14.70 29.89
C ILE A 475 -8.54 -14.88 29.08
N TYR A 476 -7.67 -13.87 29.10
CA TYR A 476 -6.40 -13.86 28.39
C TYR A 476 -5.49 -15.01 28.85
N GLU A 477 -5.34 -15.21 30.16
CA GLU A 477 -4.60 -16.34 30.74
C GLU A 477 -5.22 -17.69 30.35
N LYS A 478 -6.55 -17.83 30.38
CA LYS A 478 -7.23 -19.06 29.94
C LYS A 478 -6.94 -19.38 28.48
N PHE A 479 -6.96 -18.38 27.59
CA PHE A 479 -6.61 -18.58 26.19
C PHE A 479 -5.13 -18.96 26.00
N ILE A 480 -4.20 -18.32 26.71
CA ILE A 480 -2.78 -18.69 26.67
C ILE A 480 -2.59 -20.14 27.10
N ASN A 481 -3.26 -20.59 28.16
CA ASN A 481 -3.16 -21.97 28.64
C ASN A 481 -3.71 -23.01 27.64
N MET A 482 -4.54 -22.59 26.67
CA MET A 482 -5.03 -23.46 25.59
C MET A 482 -4.09 -23.50 24.37
N SER A 483 -3.10 -22.61 24.29
CA SER A 483 -2.27 -22.44 23.11
C SER A 483 -1.21 -23.54 22.94
N ALA A 484 -1.06 -24.02 21.71
CA ALA A 484 0.05 -24.88 21.32
C ALA A 484 1.39 -24.11 21.36
N LEU A 485 1.40 -22.83 20.97
CA LEU A 485 2.56 -21.96 21.09
C LEU A 485 3.07 -21.86 22.54
N TYR A 486 2.16 -21.68 23.50
CA TYR A 486 2.53 -21.64 24.91
C TYR A 486 3.12 -22.97 25.39
N ASN A 487 2.56 -24.09 24.95
CA ASN A 487 3.12 -25.41 25.26
C ASN A 487 4.55 -25.58 24.72
N ILE A 488 4.83 -25.12 23.49
CA ILE A 488 6.18 -25.11 22.93
C ILE A 488 7.10 -24.22 23.76
N TYR A 489 6.63 -23.02 24.13
CA TYR A 489 7.37 -22.08 24.96
C TYR A 489 7.80 -22.68 26.31
N VAL A 490 6.88 -23.37 27.00
CA VAL A 490 7.18 -24.06 28.27
C VAL A 490 8.21 -25.16 28.06
N GLN A 491 8.05 -26.01 27.03
CA GLN A 491 9.00 -27.08 26.73
C GLN A 491 10.42 -26.54 26.45
N ILE A 492 10.52 -25.49 25.64
CA ILE A 492 11.81 -24.84 25.35
C ILE A 492 12.43 -24.28 26.62
N LYS A 493 11.67 -23.62 27.49
CA LYS A 493 12.19 -23.08 28.76
C LYS A 493 12.75 -24.17 29.68
N GLU A 494 12.08 -25.31 29.75
CA GLU A 494 12.55 -26.48 30.51
C GLU A 494 13.87 -27.03 29.95
N ASP A 495 13.95 -27.21 28.63
CA ASP A 495 15.15 -27.73 27.95
C ASP A 495 16.34 -26.77 27.98
N TYR A 496 16.08 -25.46 27.92
CA TYR A 496 17.13 -24.43 27.89
C TYR A 496 17.60 -23.95 29.27
N LYS A 497 17.16 -24.61 30.37
CA LYS A 497 17.57 -24.29 31.75
C LYS A 497 17.47 -22.78 32.08
N ASN A 498 16.40 -22.12 31.63
CA ASN A 498 16.17 -20.67 31.83
C ASN A 498 17.21 -19.73 31.19
N LYS A 499 17.80 -20.09 30.04
CA LYS A 499 18.49 -19.09 29.19
C LYS A 499 17.46 -18.16 28.52
N THR A 500 17.88 -16.92 28.25
CA THR A 500 17.05 -15.96 27.52
C THR A 500 16.76 -16.48 26.12
N LEU A 501 15.47 -16.58 25.78
CA LEU A 501 15.01 -16.79 24.42
C LEU A 501 14.87 -15.42 23.76
N GLU A 502 15.34 -15.29 22.53
CA GLU A 502 15.24 -14.04 21.79
C GLU A 502 14.76 -14.34 20.37
N ASN A 503 13.55 -13.86 20.07
CA ASN A 503 12.96 -13.83 18.73
C ASN A 503 12.97 -15.20 18.01
N LEU A 504 12.56 -16.27 18.73
CA LEU A 504 12.38 -17.59 18.14
C LEU A 504 11.08 -17.65 17.33
N GLU A 505 11.19 -18.02 16.06
CA GLU A 505 10.04 -18.19 15.18
C GLU A 505 9.62 -19.67 15.08
N VAL A 506 8.32 -19.96 15.19
CA VAL A 506 7.76 -21.29 14.99
C VAL A 506 6.60 -21.30 13.98
N ASN A 507 6.42 -22.40 13.26
CA ASN A 507 5.32 -22.53 12.31
C ASN A 507 4.06 -23.07 13.00
N LEU A 508 2.95 -22.35 12.91
CA LEU A 508 1.65 -22.88 13.34
C LEU A 508 1.14 -23.90 12.33
N SER A 509 0.64 -25.01 12.85
CA SER A 509 0.02 -26.06 12.05
C SER A 509 -1.25 -26.52 12.74
N PHE A 510 -2.37 -26.45 12.03
CA PHE A 510 -3.68 -26.86 12.53
C PHE A 510 -4.16 -28.10 11.79
N ASN A 511 -4.66 -29.09 12.53
CA ASN A 511 -5.37 -30.22 11.95
C ASN A 511 -6.85 -29.84 11.87
N VAL A 512 -7.44 -29.96 10.69
CA VAL A 512 -8.82 -29.55 10.42
C VAL A 512 -9.56 -30.59 9.61
N ASP A 513 -10.87 -30.69 9.81
CA ASP A 513 -11.70 -31.63 9.07
C ASP A 513 -11.86 -31.19 7.61
N ASN A 514 -12.27 -32.13 6.76
CA ASN A 514 -12.50 -31.89 5.33
C ASN A 514 -13.57 -30.83 5.01
N ASP A 515 -14.41 -30.49 5.99
CA ASP A 515 -15.48 -29.50 5.92
C ASP A 515 -15.01 -28.07 6.26
N TYR A 516 -13.80 -27.91 6.81
CA TYR A 516 -13.19 -26.60 7.04
C TYR A 516 -12.89 -25.92 5.70
N SER A 517 -13.21 -24.63 5.60
CA SER A 517 -12.91 -23.81 4.42
C SER A 517 -11.89 -22.75 4.79
N VAL A 518 -10.74 -22.73 4.12
CA VAL A 518 -9.78 -21.62 4.24
C VAL A 518 -10.38 -20.41 3.52
N ARG A 519 -10.71 -19.34 4.25
CA ARG A 519 -11.45 -18.17 3.76
C ARG A 519 -10.72 -16.86 3.97
#